data_AF-A0A849IKI3-F1
#
_entry.id   AF-A0A849IKI3-F1
#
_cell.length_a   1.000
_cell.length_b   1.000
_cell.length_c   1.000
_cell.angle_alpha   90.00
_cell.angle_beta   90.00
_cell.angle_gamma   90.00
#
_symmetry.space_group_name_H-M   'P 1'
#
loop_
_entity.id
_entity.type
_entity.pdbx_description
1 polymer ?
#
loop_
_entity_poly.entity_id
_entity_poly.type
_entity_poly.pdbx_seq_one_letter_code
_entity_poly.pdbx_strand_id
1 'polypeptide(L)'
;MDRGPASSLVGGRRPRTALTPTLVPRDGVPWLACGIPGGDQQDQWSLILFLRRCHFGLDLETAIEMPTLHSTHFHSSFYPRAAGLGQVHLEGRFEEGVVSDLRRRGHAVRIHRDWSLGRLCAVEVGADGQLRAGVDPRQGQAYAAGRRGPSRVGTTRPTDPLAAGRPPLSHGRQVPGQLGTAPIPPPRCSCGSAWPGLLRLRSWQW
;
A
#
# COMPACT_ATOMS: atom_id res chain seq x y z
N MET A 1 -22.96 4.82 -28.47
CA MET A 1 -22.08 4.03 -27.59
C MET A 1 -20.89 3.60 -28.42
N ASP A 2 -19.69 3.96 -28.00
CA ASP A 2 -18.48 3.67 -28.77
C ASP A 2 -18.18 2.17 -28.76
N ARG A 3 -17.89 1.62 -29.93
CA ARG A 3 -17.46 0.24 -30.11
C ARG A 3 -15.94 0.24 -30.30
N GLY A 4 -15.21 -0.54 -29.51
CA GLY A 4 -13.76 -0.70 -29.69
C GLY A 4 -12.96 -0.80 -28.38
N PRO A 5 -13.15 0.09 -27.40
CA PRO A 5 -12.43 0.01 -26.13
C PRO A 5 -12.67 -1.32 -25.40
N ALA A 6 -11.68 -1.80 -24.64
CA ALA A 6 -11.80 -3.02 -23.83
C ALA A 6 -12.97 -2.98 -22.83
N SER A 7 -13.38 -1.77 -22.42
CA SER A 7 -14.53 -1.52 -21.53
C SER A 7 -15.83 -1.18 -22.28
N SER A 8 -15.96 -1.53 -23.57
CA SER A 8 -17.21 -1.36 -24.32
C SER A 8 -18.36 -2.14 -23.68
N LEU A 9 -19.59 -1.60 -23.74
CA LEU A 9 -20.77 -2.29 -23.25
C LEU A 9 -21.08 -3.51 -24.14
N VAL A 10 -21.10 -4.69 -23.53
CA VAL A 10 -21.42 -5.95 -24.20
C VAL A 10 -22.32 -6.77 -23.28
N GLY A 11 -23.39 -7.36 -23.83
CA GLY A 11 -24.30 -8.23 -23.09
C GLY A 11 -23.55 -9.38 -22.41
N GLY A 12 -23.89 -9.65 -21.14
CA GLY A 12 -23.29 -10.73 -20.35
C GLY A 12 -21.88 -10.47 -19.82
N ARG A 13 -21.21 -9.36 -20.17
CA ARG A 13 -19.89 -9.02 -19.61
C ARG A 13 -20.01 -8.16 -18.36
N ARG A 14 -19.16 -8.43 -17.37
CA ARG A 14 -19.02 -7.56 -16.19
C ARG A 14 -18.38 -6.24 -16.63
N PRO A 15 -18.90 -5.08 -16.17
CA PRO A 15 -18.23 -3.81 -16.41
C PRO A 15 -16.87 -3.80 -15.68
N ARG A 16 -15.93 -3.00 -16.17
CA ARG A 16 -14.75 -2.66 -15.37
C ARG A 16 -15.23 -1.95 -14.10
N THR A 17 -14.97 -2.56 -12.96
CA THR A 17 -15.36 -2.04 -11.65
C THR A 17 -14.18 -1.33 -10.99
N ALA A 18 -14.48 -0.40 -10.08
CA ALA A 18 -13.50 0.23 -9.22
C ALA A 18 -13.27 -0.52 -7.89
N LEU A 19 -14.03 -1.60 -7.64
CA LEU A 19 -13.92 -2.38 -6.40
C LEU A 19 -12.62 -3.20 -6.39
N THR A 20 -11.72 -2.89 -5.46
CA THR A 20 -10.34 -3.41 -5.44
C THR A 20 -9.85 -3.69 -4.00
N PRO A 21 -10.28 -4.80 -3.37
CA PRO A 21 -9.68 -5.24 -2.12
C PRO A 21 -8.24 -5.68 -2.35
N THR A 22 -7.34 -5.36 -1.43
CA THR A 22 -5.90 -5.60 -1.58
C THR A 22 -5.38 -6.56 -0.51
N LEU A 23 -4.63 -7.58 -0.95
CA LEU A 23 -3.86 -8.48 -0.08
C LEU A 23 -2.40 -8.44 -0.51
N VAL A 24 -1.52 -8.18 0.45
CA VAL A 24 -0.08 -8.04 0.25
C VAL A 24 0.63 -9.18 0.97
N PRO A 25 1.27 -10.10 0.25
CA PRO A 25 2.17 -11.07 0.84
C PRO A 25 3.57 -10.46 1.09
N ARG A 26 4.27 -11.01 2.07
CA ARG A 26 5.71 -10.82 2.29
C ARG A 26 6.34 -12.21 2.37
N ASP A 27 7.31 -12.47 1.50
CA ASP A 27 7.99 -13.77 1.38
C ASP A 27 7.00 -14.94 1.16
N GLY A 28 5.99 -14.71 0.32
CA GLY A 28 4.94 -15.70 0.03
C GLY A 28 3.90 -15.89 1.14
N VAL A 29 4.02 -15.20 2.28
CA VAL A 29 3.11 -15.28 3.42
C VAL A 29 2.21 -14.04 3.48
N PRO A 30 0.89 -14.16 3.66
CA PRO A 30 0.00 -13.01 3.84
C PRO A 30 0.45 -12.12 5.00
N TRP A 31 0.61 -10.83 4.73
CA TRP A 31 1.12 -9.88 5.72
C TRP A 31 0.15 -8.73 5.98
N LEU A 32 -0.34 -8.07 4.94
CA LEU A 32 -1.25 -6.93 5.05
C LEU A 32 -2.47 -7.15 4.16
N ALA A 33 -3.67 -7.01 4.72
CA ALA A 33 -4.91 -6.92 3.96
C ALA A 33 -5.51 -5.53 4.18
N CYS A 34 -5.91 -4.85 3.10
CA CYS A 34 -6.50 -3.53 3.19
C CYS A 34 -7.59 -3.30 2.14
N GLY A 35 -8.44 -2.33 2.42
CA GLY A 35 -9.49 -1.90 1.52
C GLY A 35 -9.98 -0.51 1.89
N ILE A 36 -10.62 0.14 0.93
CA ILE A 36 -11.13 1.51 1.09
C ILE A 36 -12.28 1.72 0.09
N PRO A 37 -13.40 2.32 0.49
CA PRO A 37 -14.38 2.82 -0.47
C PRO A 37 -13.92 4.15 -1.05
N GLY A 38 -14.14 4.36 -2.35
CA GLY A 38 -13.79 5.64 -2.97
C GLY A 38 -13.63 5.61 -4.48
N GLY A 39 -14.37 4.75 -5.18
CA GLY A 39 -14.34 4.74 -6.64
C GLY A 39 -12.93 4.71 -7.25
N ASP A 40 -12.61 5.71 -8.07
CA ASP A 40 -11.31 5.80 -8.76
C ASP A 40 -10.12 6.15 -7.84
N GLN A 41 -10.38 6.46 -6.57
CA GLN A 41 -9.33 6.78 -5.60
C GLN A 41 -8.85 5.54 -4.83
N GLN A 42 -9.55 4.40 -4.91
CA GLN A 42 -9.27 3.23 -4.06
C GLN A 42 -7.82 2.76 -4.19
N ASP A 43 -7.38 2.41 -5.39
CA ASP A 43 -6.01 1.94 -5.62
C ASP A 43 -4.95 3.02 -5.37
N GLN A 44 -5.30 4.31 -5.52
CA GLN A 44 -4.36 5.40 -5.23
C GLN A 44 -4.06 5.47 -3.72
N TRP A 45 -5.10 5.38 -2.89
CA TRP A 45 -4.95 5.41 -1.43
C TRP A 45 -4.36 4.12 -0.89
N SER A 46 -4.76 2.95 -1.41
CA SER A 46 -4.15 1.66 -1.07
C SER A 46 -2.66 1.63 -1.41
N LEU A 47 -2.26 2.19 -2.57
CA LEU A 47 -0.86 2.31 -2.95
C LEU A 47 -0.08 3.19 -1.97
N ILE A 48 -0.64 4.34 -1.57
CA ILE A 48 0.00 5.22 -0.58
C ILE A 48 0.20 4.50 0.76
N LEU A 49 -0.83 3.78 1.24
CA LEU A 49 -0.72 2.96 2.46
C LEU A 49 0.38 1.91 2.32
N PHE A 50 0.40 1.17 1.21
CA PHE A 50 1.41 0.15 0.93
C PHE A 50 2.83 0.75 0.94
N LEU A 51 3.05 1.89 0.29
CA LEU A 51 4.36 2.57 0.29
C LEU A 51 4.77 3.03 1.70
N ARG A 52 3.83 3.56 2.49
CA ARG A 52 4.08 3.92 3.90
C ARG A 52 4.53 2.73 4.74
N ARG A 53 3.91 1.57 4.53
CA ARG A 53 4.25 0.35 5.26
C ARG A 53 5.56 -0.28 4.77
N CYS A 54 5.72 -0.43 3.46
CA CYS A 54 6.84 -1.17 2.85
C CYS A 54 8.10 -0.36 2.66
N HIS A 55 7.96 0.89 2.20
CA HIS A 55 9.10 1.73 1.85
C HIS A 55 9.52 2.63 3.01
N PHE A 56 8.55 3.26 3.68
CA PHE A 56 8.83 4.21 4.76
C PHE A 56 8.85 3.57 6.16
N GLY A 57 8.39 2.31 6.29
CA GLY A 57 8.44 1.57 7.55
C GLY A 57 7.54 2.11 8.68
N LEU A 58 6.59 2.99 8.36
CA LEU A 58 5.65 3.55 9.35
C LEU A 58 4.76 2.45 9.92
N ASP A 59 4.43 2.47 11.20
CA ASP A 59 3.44 1.56 11.77
C ASP A 59 2.04 1.73 11.13
N LEU A 60 1.16 0.75 11.32
CA LEU A 60 -0.12 0.69 10.61
C LEU A 60 -1.01 1.91 10.87
N GLU A 61 -1.11 2.34 12.12
CA GLU A 61 -2.00 3.44 12.52
C GLU A 61 -1.45 4.76 11.98
N THR A 62 -0.17 5.06 12.24
CA THR A 62 0.51 6.24 11.68
C THR A 62 0.41 6.28 10.15
N ALA A 63 0.57 5.14 9.48
CA ALA A 63 0.48 5.07 8.02
C ALA A 63 -0.92 5.44 7.48
N ILE A 64 -1.98 5.06 8.20
CA ILE A 64 -3.37 5.38 7.85
C ILE A 64 -3.68 6.85 8.15
N GLU A 65 -3.22 7.36 9.28
CA GLU A 65 -3.51 8.72 9.75
C GLU A 65 -2.82 9.82 8.94
N MET A 66 -1.66 9.50 8.35
CA MET A 66 -0.91 10.43 7.53
C MET A 66 -1.74 11.05 6.40
N PRO A 67 -1.56 12.34 6.09
CA PRO A 67 -2.40 13.05 5.14
C PRO A 67 -2.29 12.42 3.75
N THR A 68 -3.41 12.20 3.07
CA THR A 68 -3.45 11.48 1.80
C THR A 68 -3.80 12.39 0.62
N LEU A 69 -3.54 11.89 -0.58
CA LEU A 69 -3.80 12.61 -1.82
C LEU A 69 -4.34 11.67 -2.90
N HIS A 70 -4.92 12.22 -3.95
CA HIS A 70 -5.24 11.49 -5.18
C HIS A 70 -5.24 12.43 -6.39
N SER A 71 -4.98 11.88 -7.56
CA SER A 71 -5.14 12.56 -8.85
C SER A 71 -6.50 12.27 -9.46
N THR A 72 -7.01 13.22 -10.24
CA THR A 72 -8.20 13.07 -11.10
C THR A 72 -7.86 13.32 -12.57
N HIS A 73 -6.58 13.25 -12.95
CA HIS A 73 -6.08 13.40 -14.32
C HIS A 73 -6.35 12.16 -15.20
N PHE A 74 -7.60 11.71 -15.22
CA PHE A 74 -8.12 10.62 -16.04
C PHE A 74 -9.65 10.71 -16.11
N HIS A 75 -10.27 10.02 -17.06
CA HIS A 75 -11.73 9.94 -17.15
C HIS A 75 -12.29 9.12 -16.00
N SER A 76 -13.20 9.71 -15.22
CA SER A 76 -13.82 8.99 -14.10
C SER A 76 -14.61 7.76 -14.55
N SER A 77 -14.60 6.72 -13.72
CA SER A 77 -15.47 5.55 -13.87
C SER A 77 -16.95 5.90 -13.75
N PHE A 78 -17.28 6.97 -13.03
CA PHE A 78 -18.64 7.37 -12.70
C PHE A 78 -19.17 8.40 -13.69
N TYR A 79 -20.47 8.35 -14.00
CA TYR A 79 -21.13 9.38 -14.79
C TYR A 79 -21.03 10.76 -14.09
N PRO A 80 -20.77 11.88 -14.79
CA PRO A 80 -20.67 12.05 -16.25
C PRO A 80 -19.28 11.82 -16.86
N ARG A 81 -18.39 11.10 -16.16
CA ARG A 81 -17.03 10.72 -16.60
C ARG A 81 -16.09 11.91 -16.81
N ALA A 82 -16.27 12.95 -15.99
CA ALA A 82 -15.40 14.11 -15.99
C ALA A 82 -13.94 13.71 -15.73
N ALA A 83 -13.02 14.52 -16.27
CA ALA A 83 -11.58 14.41 -16.04
C ALA A 83 -11.05 15.74 -15.47
N GLY A 84 -10.32 15.67 -14.37
CA GLY A 84 -9.62 16.80 -13.77
C GLY A 84 -8.22 16.92 -14.35
N LEU A 85 -8.06 17.58 -15.50
CA LEU A 85 -6.76 17.65 -16.16
C LEU A 85 -5.70 18.35 -15.29
N GLY A 86 -4.57 17.67 -15.04
CA GLY A 86 -3.50 18.14 -14.15
C GLY A 86 -3.90 18.23 -12.67
N GLN A 87 -5.12 17.81 -12.30
CA GLN A 87 -5.64 18.01 -10.94
C GLN A 87 -5.10 16.97 -9.96
N VAL A 88 -4.67 17.47 -8.81
CA VAL A 88 -4.28 16.67 -7.65
C VAL A 88 -4.99 17.23 -6.42
N HIS A 89 -5.59 16.33 -5.66
CA HIS A 89 -6.36 16.63 -4.46
C HIS A 89 -5.55 16.22 -3.24
N LEU A 90 -5.32 17.16 -2.32
CA LEU A 90 -4.56 16.95 -1.09
C LEU A 90 -5.44 17.29 0.12
N GLU A 91 -5.20 16.63 1.25
CA GLU A 91 -5.72 17.10 2.55
C GLU A 91 -5.01 18.39 3.00
N GLY A 92 -5.67 19.19 3.85
CA GLY A 92 -5.12 20.46 4.34
C GLY A 92 -3.87 20.32 5.23
N ARG A 93 -3.64 19.13 5.81
CA ARG A 93 -2.51 18.84 6.70
C ARG A 93 -1.16 18.64 5.98
N PHE A 94 -1.11 18.74 4.65
CA PHE A 94 0.17 18.78 3.95
C PHE A 94 0.89 20.10 4.22
N GLU A 95 2.22 20.04 4.34
CA GLU A 95 3.03 21.25 4.50
C GLU A 95 2.87 22.20 3.30
N GLU A 96 2.76 23.51 3.56
CA GLU A 96 2.60 24.51 2.49
C GLU A 96 3.75 24.50 1.48
N GLY A 97 4.96 24.14 1.92
CA GLY A 97 6.12 23.95 1.04
C GLY A 97 5.88 22.89 -0.04
N VAL A 98 5.26 21.76 0.34
CA VAL A 98 4.88 20.69 -0.60
C VAL A 98 3.81 21.15 -1.58
N VAL A 99 2.80 21.86 -1.07
CA VAL A 99 1.71 22.41 -1.89
C VAL A 99 2.25 23.40 -2.93
N SER A 100 3.10 24.32 -2.50
CA SER A 100 3.77 25.31 -3.35
C SER A 100 4.67 24.66 -4.38
N ASP A 101 5.40 23.60 -4.01
CA ASP A 101 6.26 22.84 -4.92
C ASP A 101 5.46 22.16 -6.03
N LEU A 102 4.33 21.52 -5.69
CA LEU A 102 3.44 20.90 -6.68
C LEU A 102 2.85 21.94 -7.65
N ARG A 103 2.40 23.08 -7.14
CA ARG A 103 1.90 24.18 -8.00
C ARG A 103 2.98 24.68 -8.96
N ARG A 104 4.21 24.86 -8.48
CA ARG A 104 5.35 25.29 -9.30
C ARG A 104 5.69 24.31 -10.41
N ARG A 105 5.47 23.01 -10.19
CA ARG A 105 5.63 21.95 -11.20
C ARG A 105 4.45 21.84 -12.18
N GLY A 106 3.44 22.70 -12.06
CA GLY A 106 2.30 22.75 -12.97
C GLY A 106 1.08 21.93 -12.55
N HIS A 107 1.06 21.39 -11.33
CA HIS A 107 -0.12 20.67 -10.83
C HIS A 107 -1.25 21.64 -10.47
N ALA A 108 -2.48 21.34 -10.92
CA ALA A 108 -3.69 22.04 -10.51
C ALA A 108 -4.14 21.53 -9.12
N VAL A 109 -3.47 22.03 -8.08
CA VAL A 109 -3.67 21.59 -6.70
C VAL A 109 -5.04 22.03 -6.15
N ARG A 110 -5.79 21.07 -5.60
CA ARG A 110 -7.04 21.27 -4.86
C ARG A 110 -6.83 20.83 -3.41
N ILE A 111 -6.92 21.77 -2.48
CA ILE A 111 -6.82 21.49 -1.05
C ILE A 111 -8.22 21.21 -0.49
N HIS A 112 -8.36 20.08 0.19
CA HIS A 112 -9.55 19.70 0.94
C HIS A 112 -9.36 19.98 2.42
N ARG A 113 -10.45 19.84 3.20
CA ARG A 113 -10.38 19.96 4.65
C ARG A 113 -9.43 18.91 5.24
N ASP A 114 -8.98 19.17 6.45
CA ASP A 114 -8.27 18.17 7.23
C ASP A 114 -9.15 16.95 7.46
N TRP A 115 -8.55 15.77 7.43
CA TRP A 115 -9.21 14.50 7.73
C TRP A 115 -10.46 14.24 6.86
N SER A 116 -10.39 14.58 5.57
CA SER A 116 -11.54 14.46 4.66
C SER A 116 -11.34 13.48 3.52
N LEU A 117 -10.11 13.05 3.22
CA LEU A 117 -9.83 12.15 2.10
C LEU A 117 -9.50 10.75 2.58
N GLY A 118 -10.28 9.77 2.13
CA GLY A 118 -10.07 8.36 2.42
C GLY A 118 -10.83 7.85 3.64
N ARG A 119 -10.99 6.52 3.67
CA ARG A 119 -11.69 5.70 4.67
C ARG A 119 -11.03 4.30 4.69
N LEU A 120 -9.72 4.25 4.92
CA LEU A 120 -8.94 3.00 4.89
C LEU A 120 -9.36 2.07 6.04
N CYS A 121 -9.44 0.78 5.75
CA CYS A 121 -9.45 -0.28 6.74
C CYS A 121 -8.33 -1.26 6.41
N ALA A 122 -7.56 -1.67 7.41
CA ALA A 122 -6.46 -2.58 7.23
C ALA A 122 -6.24 -3.50 8.42
N VAL A 123 -5.73 -4.70 8.14
CA VAL A 123 -5.23 -5.65 9.13
C VAL A 123 -3.87 -6.15 8.70
N GLU A 124 -2.95 -6.31 9.65
CA GLU A 124 -1.63 -6.87 9.39
C GLU A 124 -1.21 -7.91 10.43
N VAL A 125 -0.25 -8.74 10.03
CA VAL A 125 0.48 -9.64 10.93
C VAL A 125 1.80 -8.96 11.32
N GLY A 126 1.96 -8.65 12.60
CA GLY A 126 3.20 -8.14 13.16
C GLY A 126 4.34 -9.16 13.11
N ALA A 127 5.59 -8.69 13.24
CA ALA A 127 6.76 -9.58 13.30
C ALA A 127 6.75 -10.50 14.54
N ASP A 128 5.99 -10.12 15.56
CA ASP A 128 5.67 -10.90 16.76
C ASP A 128 4.55 -11.94 16.55
N GLY A 129 4.03 -12.05 15.32
CA GLY A 129 2.90 -12.91 14.96
C GLY A 129 1.55 -12.40 15.47
N GLN A 130 1.48 -11.21 16.08
CA GLN A 130 0.23 -10.63 16.55
C GLN A 130 -0.53 -9.98 15.40
N LEU A 131 -1.86 -10.10 15.42
CA LEU A 131 -2.71 -9.37 14.49
C LEU A 131 -2.90 -7.93 14.97
N ARG A 132 -2.76 -6.99 14.05
CA ARG A 132 -3.01 -5.57 14.27
C ARG A 132 -4.06 -5.10 13.28
N ALA A 133 -4.98 -4.26 13.73
CA ALA A 133 -6.02 -3.68 12.90
C ALA A 133 -5.93 -2.17 13.01
N GLY A 134 -6.05 -1.49 11.86
CA GLY A 134 -6.05 -0.05 11.76
C GLY A 134 -7.23 0.40 10.91
N VAL A 135 -7.88 1.46 11.35
CA VAL A 135 -8.96 2.09 10.60
C VAL A 135 -8.74 3.57 10.52
N ASP A 136 -9.26 4.15 9.46
CA ASP A 136 -9.18 5.57 9.20
C ASP A 136 -10.10 6.34 10.16
N PRO A 137 -9.57 7.30 10.95
CA PRO A 137 -10.39 8.08 11.87
C PRO A 137 -11.29 9.10 11.14
N ARG A 138 -11.06 9.33 9.85
CA ARG A 138 -11.81 10.30 9.05
C ARG A 138 -13.30 9.97 9.08
N GLN A 139 -14.12 11.00 9.28
CA GLN A 139 -15.58 10.94 9.39
C GLN A 139 -16.13 10.17 10.61
N GLY A 140 -15.29 9.60 11.48
CA GLY A 140 -15.72 8.94 12.72
C GLY A 140 -16.63 7.71 12.51
N GLN A 141 -16.55 7.06 11.35
CA GLN A 141 -17.44 5.94 10.98
C GLN A 141 -16.79 4.56 11.10
N ALA A 142 -15.47 4.49 10.87
CA ALA A 142 -14.77 3.21 10.85
C ALA A 142 -14.41 2.76 12.27
N TYR A 143 -14.38 1.44 12.48
CA TYR A 143 -14.03 0.85 13.77
C TYR A 143 -13.21 -0.42 13.57
N ALA A 144 -12.14 -0.57 14.35
CA ALA A 144 -11.35 -1.79 14.46
C ALA A 144 -11.67 -2.49 15.78
N ALA A 145 -11.93 -3.79 15.71
CA ALA A 145 -12.10 -4.63 16.89
C ALA A 145 -11.15 -5.83 16.79
N GLY A 146 -10.57 -6.21 17.92
CA GLY A 146 -9.67 -7.35 18.02
C GLY A 146 -9.79 -7.98 19.41
N ARG A 147 -9.39 -9.24 19.51
CA ARG A 147 -9.29 -9.95 20.80
C ARG A 147 -8.00 -10.73 20.85
N ARG A 148 -7.47 -10.89 22.06
CA ARG A 148 -6.40 -11.85 22.29
C ARG A 148 -7.01 -13.25 22.22
N GLY A 149 -6.53 -14.07 21.28
CA GLY A 149 -6.80 -15.51 21.32
C GLY A 149 -6.07 -16.15 22.50
N PRO A 150 -6.47 -17.35 22.97
CA PRO A 150 -5.63 -18.12 23.86
C PRO A 150 -4.26 -18.30 23.20
N SER A 151 -3.18 -18.13 23.97
CA SER A 151 -1.82 -18.36 23.49
C SER A 151 -1.74 -19.78 22.94
N ARG A 152 -1.57 -19.93 21.61
CA ARG A 152 -1.24 -21.22 21.02
C ARG A 152 0.18 -21.57 21.45
N VAL A 153 0.31 -22.18 22.62
CA VAL A 153 1.53 -22.88 23.00
C VAL A 153 1.69 -24.02 21.99
N GLY A 154 2.76 -23.92 21.18
CA GLY A 154 3.29 -24.97 20.32
C GLY A 154 2.30 -25.99 19.77
N THR A 155 1.53 -25.63 18.75
CA THR A 155 1.03 -26.64 17.80
C THR A 155 1.85 -26.51 16.54
N THR A 156 2.76 -27.47 16.34
CA THR A 156 3.41 -27.72 15.06
C THR A 156 2.33 -27.75 13.99
N ARG A 157 2.44 -26.88 12.98
CA ARG A 157 1.58 -26.91 11.79
C ARG A 157 1.66 -28.34 11.22
N PRO A 158 0.55 -29.03 10.95
CA PRO A 158 0.62 -30.31 10.25
C PRO A 158 1.43 -30.11 8.97
N THR A 159 2.51 -30.86 8.80
CA THR A 159 3.26 -30.89 7.56
C THR A 159 2.30 -31.26 6.44
N ASP A 160 2.32 -30.46 5.38
CA ASP A 160 1.52 -30.67 4.18
C ASP A 160 1.76 -32.10 3.64
N PRO A 161 0.72 -32.96 3.55
CA PRO A 161 0.88 -34.33 3.09
C PRO A 161 1.29 -34.43 1.60
N LEU A 162 1.32 -33.32 0.86
CA LEU A 162 1.77 -33.27 -0.54
C LEU A 162 3.29 -33.09 -0.71
N ALA A 163 4.07 -32.92 0.36
CA ALA A 163 5.53 -32.79 0.26
C ALA A 163 6.28 -34.14 0.11
N ALA A 164 5.61 -35.28 0.29
CA ALA A 164 6.20 -36.61 0.21
C ALA A 164 6.10 -37.19 -1.20
N GLY A 165 6.90 -36.69 -2.15
CA GLY A 165 6.84 -37.23 -3.52
C GLY A 165 7.91 -36.81 -4.52
N ARG A 166 9.00 -36.16 -4.08
CA ARG A 166 10.11 -35.82 -4.98
C ARG A 166 11.38 -36.58 -4.58
N PRO A 167 11.92 -37.46 -5.44
CA PRO A 167 13.22 -38.07 -5.19
C PRO A 167 14.34 -37.02 -5.28
N PRO A 168 15.44 -37.16 -4.52
CA PRO A 168 16.51 -36.16 -4.48
C PRO A 168 17.33 -36.18 -5.78
N LEU A 169 17.57 -34.99 -6.34
CA LEU A 169 18.59 -34.80 -7.36
C LEU A 169 19.96 -34.69 -6.68
N SER A 170 20.89 -35.54 -7.11
CA SER A 170 22.28 -35.59 -6.65
C SER A 170 23.15 -34.52 -7.30
N HIS A 171 24.19 -34.14 -6.55
CA HIS A 171 25.44 -33.47 -6.96
C HIS A 171 25.46 -31.94 -7.13
N GLY A 172 25.89 -31.26 -6.06
CA GLY A 172 27.25 -30.73 -5.96
C GLY A 172 27.59 -29.41 -6.67
N ARG A 173 27.66 -28.32 -5.89
CA ARG A 173 28.84 -27.43 -5.86
C ARG A 173 28.82 -26.52 -4.63
N GLN A 174 29.83 -26.65 -3.77
CA GLN A 174 30.12 -25.68 -2.69
C GLN A 174 30.62 -24.36 -3.29
N VAL A 175 30.20 -23.24 -2.71
CA VAL A 175 30.90 -21.95 -2.80
C VAL A 175 30.96 -21.35 -1.39
N PRO A 176 32.14 -20.94 -0.88
CA PRO A 176 32.30 -20.45 0.48
C PRO A 176 32.12 -18.93 0.57
N GLY A 177 31.67 -18.43 1.73
CA GLY A 177 31.76 -17.02 2.08
C GLY A 177 30.69 -16.54 3.06
N GLN A 178 30.92 -16.75 4.36
CA GLN A 178 30.26 -16.00 5.42
C GLN A 178 30.73 -14.53 5.39
N LEU A 179 29.80 -13.58 5.49
CA LEU A 179 30.09 -12.24 6.02
C LEU A 179 28.94 -11.83 6.95
N GLY A 180 29.32 -11.42 8.15
CA GLY A 180 28.46 -11.25 9.31
C GLY A 180 27.49 -10.07 9.24
N THR A 181 26.48 -10.15 10.09
CA THR A 181 25.49 -9.12 10.35
C THR A 181 25.97 -8.19 11.45
N ALA A 182 26.04 -6.88 11.15
CA ALA A 182 26.10 -5.83 12.16
C ALA A 182 24.88 -4.91 12.00
N PRO A 183 24.24 -4.46 13.09
CA PRO A 183 23.07 -3.59 13.02
C PRO A 183 23.45 -2.15 12.61
N ILE A 184 22.63 -1.56 11.74
CA ILE A 184 22.76 -0.17 11.26
C ILE A 184 22.07 0.78 12.27
N PRO A 185 22.73 1.84 12.77
CA PRO A 185 22.09 2.82 13.64
C PRO A 185 21.17 3.78 12.85
N PRO A 186 20.14 4.39 13.50
CA PRO A 186 19.21 5.28 12.81
C PRO A 186 19.90 6.57 12.33
N PRO A 187 19.46 7.16 11.20
CA PRO A 187 20.08 8.37 10.66
C PRO A 187 19.77 9.58 11.55
N ARG A 188 20.84 10.30 11.92
CA ARG A 188 20.75 11.63 12.53
C ARG A 188 20.36 12.64 11.47
N CYS A 189 19.33 13.44 11.75
CA CYS A 189 18.97 14.60 10.95
C CYS A 189 20.09 15.64 11.03
N SER A 190 20.57 16.10 9.88
CA SER A 190 21.22 17.41 9.75
C SER A 190 20.73 18.04 8.45
N CYS A 191 20.30 19.30 8.56
CA CYS A 191 19.81 20.08 7.44
C CYS A 191 20.95 20.41 6.46
N GLY A 192 20.61 20.55 5.17
CA GLY A 192 21.41 21.34 4.24
C GLY A 192 21.86 20.60 2.98
N SER A 193 21.14 20.86 1.89
CA SER A 193 21.61 20.87 0.50
C SER A 193 22.01 19.56 -0.22
N ALA A 194 21.59 19.53 -1.49
CA ALA A 194 22.02 18.66 -2.58
C ALA A 194 21.55 17.19 -2.55
N TRP A 195 20.51 16.92 -3.33
CA TRP A 195 20.27 15.61 -3.92
C TRP A 195 21.28 15.39 -5.06
N PRO A 196 22.23 14.45 -4.90
CA PRO A 196 22.47 13.50 -5.97
C PRO A 196 22.73 12.10 -5.41
N GLY A 197 21.85 11.15 -5.71
CA GLY A 197 22.03 9.77 -5.28
C GLY A 197 21.09 8.84 -6.01
N LEU A 198 21.59 8.28 -7.12
CA LEU A 198 21.02 7.14 -7.83
C LEU A 198 20.64 6.05 -6.80
N LEU A 199 19.34 5.87 -6.55
CA LEU A 199 18.82 4.76 -5.76
C LEU A 199 18.99 3.47 -6.56
N ARG A 200 19.91 2.61 -6.11
CA ARG A 200 19.88 1.19 -6.45
C ARG A 200 18.57 0.62 -5.91
N LEU A 201 17.61 0.44 -6.81
CA LEU A 201 16.52 -0.52 -6.64
C LEU A 201 17.17 -1.87 -6.33
N ARG A 202 17.11 -2.31 -5.06
CA ARG A 202 17.32 -3.73 -4.76
C ARG A 202 16.21 -4.48 -5.49
N SER A 203 16.61 -5.43 -6.32
CA SER A 203 15.72 -6.31 -7.06
C SER A 203 14.80 -7.04 -6.09
N TRP A 204 13.52 -6.69 -6.11
CA TRP A 204 12.46 -7.52 -5.54
C TRP A 204 12.13 -8.55 -6.62
N GLN A 205 12.65 -9.78 -6.45
CA GLN A 205 12.24 -10.89 -7.28
C GLN A 205 10.90 -11.37 -6.74
N TRP A 206 9.88 -11.34 -7.61
CA TRP A 206 8.55 -11.90 -7.38
C TRP A 206 8.59 -13.42 -7.49
#